data_AF-A0A6A7ABE1-F1
#
_entry.id   AF-A0A6A7ABE1-F1
#
_cell.length_a   1.000
_cell.length_b   1.000
_cell.length_c   1.000
_cell.angle_alpha   90.00
_cell.angle_beta   90.00
_cell.angle_gamma   90.00
#
_symmetry.space_group_name_H-M   'P 1'
#
loop_
_entity.id
_entity.type
_entity.pdbx_description
1 polymer ?
#
loop_
_entity_poly.entity_id
_entity_poly.type
_entity_poly.pdbx_seq_one_letter_code
_entity_poly.pdbx_strand_id
1 'polypeptide(L)'
;MHSAALITPPTSIASTDARGHSSWKAKDDEVLIQARAQGLNWNQISPKHFPTKSANACRKRHERLMERENNEQCDGVKLEDLAQAYMDVRREAWSILAARVGEKWTLVEQKCMDRGLGSLVQAARAAQRKSDEGLGEEPADMLPSIPENHFVTYAGGYPSPQSRVPSIQSMIHP
;
A
#
# COMPACT_ATOMS: atom_id res chain seq x y z
N MET A 1 -12.68 -53.16 45.71
CA MET A 1 -13.99 -52.97 45.05
C MET A 1 -13.93 -51.65 44.31
N HIS A 2 -14.01 -51.71 42.98
CA HIS A 2 -13.79 -50.59 42.06
C HIS A 2 -14.98 -49.62 42.12
N SER A 3 -14.75 -48.37 42.51
CA SER A 3 -15.77 -47.32 42.46
C SER A 3 -15.61 -46.44 41.23
N ALA A 4 -16.72 -46.25 40.55
CA ALA A 4 -16.87 -45.79 39.17
C ALA A 4 -16.52 -44.32 38.95
N ALA A 5 -15.84 -44.05 37.83
CA ALA A 5 -15.73 -42.72 37.24
C ALA A 5 -17.05 -42.38 36.51
N LEU A 6 -17.76 -41.35 36.97
CA LEU A 6 -18.87 -40.76 36.25
C LEU A 6 -18.31 -39.82 35.18
N ILE A 7 -18.38 -40.25 33.93
CA ILE A 7 -18.05 -39.43 32.75
C ILE A 7 -19.28 -38.57 32.44
N THR A 8 -19.15 -37.26 32.63
CA THR A 8 -20.09 -36.25 32.17
C THR A 8 -20.00 -36.10 30.64
N PRO A 9 -21.12 -36.10 29.89
CA PRO A 9 -21.09 -35.62 28.52
C PRO A 9 -21.03 -34.08 28.52
N PRO A 10 -20.14 -33.44 27.75
CA PRO A 10 -20.27 -32.00 27.53
C PRO A 10 -21.51 -31.74 26.68
N THR A 11 -22.48 -31.05 27.29
CA THR A 11 -23.60 -30.39 26.63
C THR A 11 -23.07 -29.63 25.43
N SER A 12 -23.49 -30.03 24.23
CA SER A 12 -23.21 -29.30 23.00
C SER A 12 -23.88 -27.93 23.12
N ILE A 13 -23.11 -26.92 23.52
CA ILE A 13 -23.51 -25.52 23.40
C ILE A 13 -23.55 -25.29 21.90
N ALA A 14 -24.76 -25.31 21.34
CA ALA A 14 -25.02 -24.78 20.02
C ALA A 14 -24.60 -23.31 20.05
N SER A 15 -23.35 -23.06 19.67
CA SER A 15 -22.84 -21.74 19.41
C SER A 15 -23.79 -21.09 18.42
N THR A 16 -24.43 -20.02 18.87
CA THR A 16 -25.18 -19.09 18.04
C THR A 16 -24.22 -18.37 17.09
N ASP A 17 -23.72 -19.07 16.08
CA ASP A 17 -23.24 -18.42 14.85
C ASP A 17 -24.45 -18.03 14.00
N ALA A 18 -25.26 -17.13 14.57
CA ALA A 18 -26.22 -16.32 13.82
C ALA A 18 -25.51 -15.16 13.09
N ARG A 19 -24.23 -15.31 12.76
CA ARG A 19 -23.54 -14.45 11.81
C ARG A 19 -23.77 -15.02 10.43
N GLY A 20 -25.00 -14.86 9.97
CA GLY A 20 -25.38 -15.04 8.58
C GLY A 20 -24.50 -14.17 7.70
N HIS A 21 -23.37 -14.73 7.25
CA HIS A 21 -22.72 -14.32 6.03
C HIS A 21 -23.70 -14.65 4.90
N SER A 22 -24.80 -13.88 4.79
CA SER A 22 -25.63 -13.96 3.60
C SER A 22 -24.71 -13.59 2.44
N SER A 23 -24.51 -14.58 1.57
CA SER A 23 -23.72 -14.41 0.37
C SER A 23 -24.40 -13.33 -0.47
N TRP A 24 -23.65 -12.32 -0.89
CA TRP A 24 -24.15 -11.27 -1.77
C TRP A 24 -24.56 -11.88 -3.11
N LYS A 25 -25.80 -11.63 -3.54
CA LYS A 25 -26.30 -12.07 -4.84
C LYS A 25 -26.14 -10.97 -5.89
N ALA A 26 -26.17 -11.33 -7.17
CA ALA A 26 -26.12 -10.36 -8.26
C ALA A 26 -27.24 -9.30 -8.17
N LYS A 27 -28.45 -9.71 -7.76
CA LYS A 27 -29.56 -8.79 -7.54
C LYS A 27 -29.31 -7.83 -6.36
N ASP A 28 -28.57 -8.27 -5.34
CA ASP A 28 -28.19 -7.40 -4.23
C ASP A 28 -27.19 -6.34 -4.71
N ASP A 29 -26.27 -6.71 -5.61
CA ASP A 29 -25.31 -5.80 -6.21
C ASP A 29 -26.00 -4.71 -7.05
N GLU A 30 -26.98 -5.10 -7.88
CA GLU A 30 -27.77 -4.17 -8.70
C GLU A 30 -28.50 -3.14 -7.82
N VAL A 31 -29.18 -3.61 -6.76
CA VAL A 31 -29.88 -2.73 -5.80
C VAL A 31 -28.89 -1.81 -5.08
N LEU A 32 -27.71 -2.31 -4.72
CA LEU A 32 -26.67 -1.54 -4.03
C LEU A 32 -26.10 -0.42 -4.92
N ILE A 33 -25.81 -0.73 -6.19
CA ILE A 33 -25.33 0.24 -7.19
C ILE A 33 -26.42 1.29 -7.46
N GLN A 34 -27.66 0.86 -7.70
CA GLN A 34 -28.77 1.76 -8.00
C GLN A 34 -29.06 2.71 -6.83
N ALA A 35 -29.08 2.19 -5.60
CA ALA A 35 -29.31 3.02 -4.41
C ALA A 35 -28.20 4.07 -4.22
N ARG A 36 -26.95 3.74 -4.57
CA ARG A 36 -25.84 4.70 -4.58
C ARG A 36 -25.93 5.71 -5.70
N ALA A 37 -26.36 5.31 -6.90
CA ALA A 37 -26.62 6.23 -8.01
C ALA A 37 -27.75 7.24 -7.66
N GLN A 38 -28.70 6.83 -6.82
CA GLN A 38 -29.74 7.72 -6.27
C GLN A 38 -29.24 8.66 -5.15
N GLY A 39 -27.96 8.60 -4.79
CA GLY A 39 -27.36 9.47 -3.77
C GLY A 39 -27.59 9.03 -2.32
N LEU A 40 -28.21 7.87 -2.07
CA LEU A 40 -28.43 7.37 -0.71
C LEU A 40 -27.09 7.05 -0.03
N ASN A 41 -26.97 7.37 1.26
CA ASN A 41 -25.78 7.03 2.03
C ASN A 41 -25.87 5.61 2.62
N TRP A 42 -24.75 5.05 3.08
CA TRP A 42 -24.69 3.66 3.56
C TRP A 42 -25.63 3.38 4.74
N ASN A 43 -25.83 4.36 5.64
CA ASN A 43 -26.71 4.25 6.79
C ASN A 43 -28.20 4.24 6.40
N GLN A 44 -28.54 4.75 5.22
CA GLN A 44 -29.89 4.65 4.64
C GLN A 44 -30.05 3.35 3.85
N ILE A 45 -29.04 2.98 3.06
CA ILE A 45 -29.09 1.81 2.17
C ILE A 45 -29.22 0.50 2.96
N SER A 46 -28.40 0.34 4.01
CA SER A 46 -28.35 -0.88 4.82
C SER A 46 -29.73 -1.25 5.41
N PRO A 47 -30.37 -0.44 6.27
CA PRO A 47 -31.66 -0.81 6.85
C PRO A 47 -32.79 -0.88 5.82
N LYS A 48 -32.73 -0.10 4.73
CA LYS A 48 -33.79 -0.03 3.72
C LYS A 48 -33.80 -1.23 2.77
N HIS A 49 -32.62 -1.69 2.34
CA HIS A 49 -32.50 -2.70 1.28
C HIS A 49 -31.85 -4.00 1.76
N PHE A 50 -31.01 -3.94 2.80
CA PHE A 50 -30.23 -5.08 3.29
C PHE A 50 -30.29 -5.18 4.82
N PRO A 51 -31.47 -5.47 5.42
CA PRO A 51 -31.67 -5.40 6.87
C PRO A 51 -30.76 -6.34 7.68
N THR A 52 -30.21 -7.38 7.04
CA THR A 52 -29.27 -8.34 7.66
C THR A 52 -27.79 -7.97 7.43
N LYS A 53 -27.50 -6.86 6.74
CA LYS A 53 -26.15 -6.39 6.40
C LYS A 53 -25.93 -5.00 6.97
N SER A 54 -24.77 -4.77 7.57
CA SER A 54 -24.41 -3.44 8.09
C SER A 54 -24.08 -2.46 6.95
N ALA A 55 -24.15 -1.16 7.26
CA ALA A 55 -23.73 -0.08 6.36
C ALA A 55 -22.28 -0.26 5.86
N ASN A 56 -21.37 -0.69 6.75
CA ASN A 56 -19.99 -0.98 6.37
C ASN A 56 -19.87 -2.17 5.40
N ALA A 57 -20.72 -3.20 5.54
CA ALA A 57 -20.75 -4.31 4.59
C ALA A 57 -21.20 -3.85 3.19
N CYS A 58 -22.20 -2.95 3.12
CA CYS A 58 -22.67 -2.34 1.88
C CYS A 58 -21.55 -1.51 1.22
N ARG A 59 -20.85 -0.68 1.99
CA ARG A 59 -19.71 0.10 1.49
C ARG A 59 -18.63 -0.80 0.89
N LYS A 60 -18.16 -1.80 1.66
CA LYS A 60 -17.11 -2.72 1.21
C LYS A 60 -17.51 -3.51 -0.02
N ARG A 61 -18.79 -3.91 -0.14
CA ARG A 61 -19.28 -4.60 -1.33
C ARG A 61 -19.25 -3.67 -2.54
N HIS A 62 -19.74 -2.45 -2.39
CA HIS A 62 -19.73 -1.47 -3.46
C HIS A 62 -18.31 -1.10 -3.93
N GLU A 63 -17.37 -0.90 -3.00
CA GLU A 63 -15.95 -0.67 -3.35
C GLU A 63 -15.41 -1.79 -4.26
N ARG A 64 -15.67 -3.06 -3.91
CA ARG A 64 -15.26 -4.21 -4.75
C ARG A 64 -15.96 -4.26 -6.11
N LEU A 65 -17.23 -3.86 -6.18
CA LEU A 65 -17.97 -3.80 -7.44
C LEU A 65 -17.36 -2.74 -8.37
N MET A 66 -17.06 -1.55 -7.84
CA MET A 66 -16.44 -0.48 -8.60
C MET A 66 -15.01 -0.81 -9.02
N GLU A 67 -14.22 -1.48 -8.17
CA GLU A 67 -12.88 -1.96 -8.53
C GLU A 67 -12.95 -2.98 -9.68
N ARG A 68 -13.92 -3.90 -9.63
CA ARG A 68 -14.14 -4.88 -10.70
C ARG A 68 -14.58 -4.21 -11.99
N GLU A 69 -15.58 -3.33 -11.94
CA GLU A 69 -16.02 -2.56 -13.12
C GLU A 69 -14.89 -1.69 -13.68
N ASN A 70 -14.08 -1.05 -12.85
CA ASN A 70 -12.92 -0.29 -13.31
C ASN A 70 -11.88 -1.20 -14.00
N ASN A 71 -11.65 -2.40 -13.47
CA ASN A 71 -10.75 -3.37 -14.08
C ASN A 71 -11.28 -3.92 -15.41
N GLU A 72 -12.59 -4.19 -15.48
CA GLU A 72 -13.29 -4.61 -16.70
C GLU A 72 -13.39 -3.45 -17.73
N GLN A 73 -13.51 -2.21 -17.28
CA GLN A 73 -13.54 -1.02 -18.14
C GLN A 73 -12.16 -0.70 -18.73
N CYS A 74 -11.08 -0.98 -17.99
CA CYS A 74 -9.71 -0.98 -18.51
C CYS A 74 -9.49 -2.05 -19.61
N ASP A 75 -10.34 -3.07 -19.68
CA ASP A 75 -10.38 -4.11 -20.72
C ASP A 75 -11.26 -3.69 -21.92
N GLY A 76 -11.75 -2.44 -21.96
CA GLY A 76 -12.57 -1.93 -23.07
C GLY A 76 -11.85 -1.93 -24.42
N VAL A 77 -10.52 -2.03 -24.41
CA VAL A 77 -9.71 -2.30 -25.61
C VAL A 77 -9.42 -3.79 -25.63
N LYS A 78 -9.93 -4.49 -26.65
CA LYS A 78 -9.63 -5.91 -26.84
C LYS A 78 -8.12 -6.10 -26.94
N LEU A 79 -7.61 -7.12 -26.27
CA LEU A 79 -6.17 -7.41 -26.24
C LEU A 79 -5.59 -7.53 -27.65
N GLU A 80 -6.34 -8.11 -28.60
CA GLU A 80 -5.92 -8.25 -30.00
C GLU A 80 -5.73 -6.90 -30.70
N ASP A 81 -6.68 -5.97 -30.52
CA ASP A 81 -6.63 -4.63 -31.10
C ASP A 81 -5.45 -3.83 -30.51
N LEU A 82 -5.23 -3.96 -29.19
CA LEU A 82 -4.09 -3.36 -28.51
C LEU A 82 -2.76 -3.95 -29.00
N ALA A 83 -2.68 -5.28 -29.14
CA ALA A 83 -1.47 -5.97 -29.60
C ALA A 83 -1.12 -5.58 -31.03
N GLN A 84 -2.10 -5.48 -31.93
CA GLN A 84 -1.88 -5.05 -33.30
C GLN A 84 -1.37 -3.60 -33.34
N ALA A 85 -2.09 -2.68 -32.68
CA ALA A 85 -1.68 -1.28 -32.61
C ALA A 85 -0.28 -1.12 -32.01
N TYR A 86 0.03 -1.89 -30.95
CA TYR A 86 1.37 -1.92 -30.36
C TYR A 86 2.42 -2.34 -31.38
N MET A 87 2.21 -3.45 -32.09
CA MET A 87 3.17 -3.97 -33.07
C MET A 87 3.43 -2.99 -34.23
N ASP A 88 2.39 -2.28 -34.67
CA ASP A 88 2.49 -1.30 -35.76
C ASP A 88 3.41 -0.12 -35.40
N VAL A 89 3.35 0.36 -34.14
CA VAL A 89 4.16 1.50 -33.67
C VAL A 89 5.37 1.11 -32.82
N ARG A 90 5.56 -0.20 -32.54
CA ARG A 90 6.51 -0.74 -31.56
C ARG A 90 7.90 -0.16 -31.70
N ARG A 91 8.45 -0.21 -32.92
CA ARG A 91 9.81 0.27 -33.19
C ARG A 91 9.93 1.77 -32.90
N GLU A 92 8.99 2.57 -33.38
CA GLU A 92 9.03 4.03 -33.23
C GLU A 92 8.92 4.44 -31.77
N ALA A 93 7.97 3.84 -31.03
CA ALA A 93 7.74 4.11 -29.62
C ALA A 93 9.02 3.94 -28.78
N TRP A 94 9.79 2.88 -29.03
CA TRP A 94 11.00 2.57 -28.28
C TRP A 94 12.27 3.22 -28.82
N SER A 95 12.30 3.65 -30.10
CA SER A 95 13.49 4.24 -30.71
C SER A 95 13.91 5.54 -30.03
N ILE A 96 12.95 6.35 -29.56
CA ILE A 96 13.24 7.61 -28.84
C ILE A 96 13.98 7.33 -27.53
N LEU A 97 13.52 6.35 -26.76
CA LEU A 97 14.17 5.99 -25.50
C LEU A 97 15.54 5.35 -25.74
N ALA A 98 15.64 4.48 -26.75
CA ALA A 98 16.86 3.83 -27.19
C ALA A 98 17.96 4.82 -27.59
N ALA A 99 17.62 5.86 -28.34
CA ALA A 99 18.56 6.91 -28.71
C ALA A 99 19.12 7.65 -27.49
N ARG A 100 18.30 7.88 -26.45
CA ARG A 100 18.74 8.57 -25.22
C ARG A 100 19.71 7.76 -24.38
N VAL A 101 19.59 6.43 -24.37
CA VAL A 101 20.42 5.54 -23.55
C VAL A 101 21.55 4.86 -24.34
N GLY A 102 21.63 5.07 -25.66
CA GLY A 102 22.65 4.47 -26.52
C GLY A 102 22.50 2.96 -26.71
N GLU A 103 21.27 2.43 -26.68
CA GLU A 103 20.99 0.99 -26.72
C GLU A 103 20.11 0.61 -27.91
N LYS A 104 19.97 -0.69 -28.21
CA LYS A 104 19.01 -1.19 -29.21
C LYS A 104 17.59 -1.08 -28.67
N TRP A 105 16.63 -0.63 -29.49
CA TRP A 105 15.22 -0.46 -29.09
C TRP A 105 14.59 -1.75 -28.54
N THR A 106 14.96 -2.91 -29.08
CA THR A 106 14.51 -4.23 -28.59
C THR A 106 14.98 -4.51 -27.17
N LEU A 107 16.21 -4.12 -26.83
CA LEU A 107 16.77 -4.34 -25.49
C LEU A 107 16.13 -3.38 -24.47
N VAL A 108 15.82 -2.17 -24.90
CA VAL A 108 15.14 -1.16 -24.06
C VAL A 108 13.72 -1.60 -23.72
N GLU A 109 12.96 -2.02 -24.74
CA GLU A 109 11.62 -2.59 -24.55
C GLU A 109 11.66 -3.76 -23.57
N GLN A 110 12.56 -4.73 -23.80
CA GLN A 110 12.72 -5.88 -22.92
C GLN A 110 13.03 -5.47 -21.48
N LYS A 111 14.02 -4.58 -21.26
CA LYS A 111 14.36 -4.08 -19.92
C LYS A 111 13.17 -3.38 -19.25
N CYS A 112 12.38 -2.62 -20.02
CA CYS A 112 11.21 -1.91 -19.50
C CYS A 112 10.07 -2.85 -19.12
N MET A 113 9.80 -3.87 -19.94
CA MET A 113 8.77 -4.87 -19.68
C MET A 113 9.16 -5.83 -18.54
N ASP A 114 10.39 -6.31 -18.53
CA ASP A 114 10.88 -7.27 -17.52
C ASP A 114 10.94 -6.65 -16.11
N ARG A 115 11.34 -5.38 -16.01
CA ARG A 115 11.43 -4.67 -14.71
C ARG A 115 10.12 -4.02 -14.30
N GLY A 116 9.27 -3.70 -15.28
CA GLY A 116 8.03 -2.96 -15.08
C GLY A 116 8.25 -1.48 -14.71
N LEU A 117 7.21 -0.67 -14.92
CA LEU A 117 7.25 0.77 -14.69
C LEU A 117 7.56 1.14 -13.22
N GLY A 118 7.03 0.36 -12.27
CA GLY A 118 7.24 0.61 -10.84
C GLY A 118 8.71 0.57 -10.41
N SER A 119 9.47 -0.42 -10.89
CA SER A 119 10.90 -0.55 -10.60
C SER A 119 11.69 0.61 -11.22
N LEU A 120 11.35 1.00 -12.46
CA LEU A 120 12.00 2.11 -13.15
C LEU A 120 11.77 3.45 -12.44
N VAL A 121 10.55 3.71 -11.97
CA VAL A 121 10.22 4.93 -11.20
C VAL A 121 11.01 4.98 -9.88
N GLN A 122 11.12 3.85 -9.18
CA GLN A 122 11.92 3.78 -7.95
C GLN A 122 13.40 4.04 -8.21
N ALA A 123 13.96 3.44 -9.27
CA ALA A 123 15.34 3.66 -9.68
C ALA A 123 15.60 5.13 -10.05
N ALA A 124 14.69 5.76 -10.79
CA ALA A 124 14.79 7.18 -11.15
C ALA A 124 14.82 8.09 -9.91
N ARG A 125 13.93 7.86 -8.93
CA ARG A 125 13.91 8.61 -7.66
C ARG A 125 15.16 8.39 -6.81
N ALA A 126 15.74 7.20 -6.86
CA ALA A 126 17.01 6.92 -6.17
C ALA A 126 18.19 7.66 -6.82
N ALA A 127 18.20 7.75 -8.16
CA ALA A 127 19.23 8.50 -8.90
C ALA A 127 19.16 10.01 -8.61
N GLN A 128 17.96 10.59 -8.55
CA GLN A 128 17.77 12.02 -8.26
C GLN A 128 18.27 12.44 -6.87
N ARG A 129 18.13 11.57 -5.85
CA ARG A 129 18.64 11.83 -4.50
C ARG A 129 20.16 11.87 -4.47
N LYS A 130 20.82 10.93 -5.16
CA LYS A 130 22.29 10.86 -5.23
C LYS A 130 22.91 12.06 -5.94
N SER A 131 22.23 12.64 -6.92
CA SER A 131 22.71 13.86 -7.59
C SER A 131 22.61 15.12 -6.72
N ASP A 132 21.67 15.14 -5.76
CA ASP A 132 21.46 16.26 -4.85
C ASP A 132 22.49 16.25 -3.69
N GLU A 133 22.87 15.06 -3.23
CA GLU A 133 23.86 14.87 -2.14
C GLU A 133 25.33 15.09 -2.57
N GLY A 134 25.61 15.28 -3.87
CA GLY A 134 26.96 15.36 -4.44
C GLY A 134 27.55 16.77 -4.65
N LEU A 135 26.91 17.83 -4.16
CA LEU A 135 27.32 19.24 -4.32
C LEU A 135 27.79 19.89 -3.00
N GLY A 136 28.55 19.15 -2.17
CA GLY A 136 28.94 19.60 -0.83
C GLY A 136 30.39 19.33 -0.39
N GLU A 137 31.34 19.14 -1.31
CA GLU A 137 32.76 19.00 -0.96
C GLU A 137 33.62 20.06 -1.65
N GLU A 138 33.94 21.12 -0.91
CA GLU A 138 35.09 22.00 -1.17
C GLU A 138 36.29 21.51 -0.32
N PRO A 139 37.50 21.39 -0.89
CA PRO A 139 38.64 20.77 -0.24
C PRO A 139 39.33 21.72 0.76
N ALA A 140 40.00 21.08 1.72
CA ALA A 140 40.82 21.66 2.76
C ALA A 140 41.86 22.67 2.24
N ASP A 141 41.85 23.89 2.79
CA ASP A 141 43.03 24.64 3.22
C ASP A 141 42.59 26.03 3.72
N MET A 142 42.88 26.34 4.99
CA MET A 142 43.12 27.68 5.59
C MET A 142 42.75 27.70 7.09
N LEU A 143 43.60 27.10 7.91
CA LEU A 143 43.83 27.59 9.27
C LEU A 143 44.87 28.72 9.22
N PRO A 144 44.66 29.81 9.97
CA PRO A 144 45.78 30.42 10.66
C PRO A 144 45.52 30.58 12.17
N SER A 145 46.33 29.84 12.92
CA SER A 145 47.04 30.20 14.15
C SER A 145 46.43 31.24 15.10
N ILE A 146 45.82 30.78 16.20
CA ILE A 146 45.70 31.56 17.44
C ILE A 146 46.82 31.11 18.40
N PRO A 147 47.60 32.05 19.00
CA PRO A 147 48.78 31.74 19.78
C PRO A 147 48.47 31.06 21.11
N GLU A 148 49.49 30.31 21.51
CA GLU A 148 49.62 29.39 22.61
C GLU A 148 49.65 30.12 23.96
N ASN A 149 48.55 30.04 24.71
CA ASN A 149 48.54 29.96 26.17
C ASN A 149 47.10 29.88 26.65
N HIS A 150 46.62 28.67 26.96
CA HIS A 150 45.71 28.35 28.07
C HIS A 150 45.51 26.83 28.06
N PHE A 151 46.54 26.08 28.46
CA PHE A 151 46.41 24.67 28.78
C PHE A 151 45.69 24.55 30.13
N VAL A 152 44.44 24.08 30.11
CA VAL A 152 43.82 23.49 31.32
C VAL A 152 43.43 22.07 30.97
N THR A 153 44.06 21.15 31.70
CA THR A 153 44.04 19.70 31.62
C THR A 153 42.66 19.12 31.98
N TYR A 154 42.24 18.09 31.23
CA TYR A 154 40.98 17.36 31.37
C TYR A 154 40.83 16.60 32.71
N ALA A 155 39.63 16.64 33.29
CA ALA A 155 39.10 15.57 34.15
C ALA A 155 37.56 15.61 34.15
N GLY A 156 36.90 14.59 33.59
CA GLY A 156 35.44 14.42 33.73
C GLY A 156 34.80 13.72 32.54
N GLY A 157 34.45 12.45 32.69
CA GLY A 157 33.75 11.66 31.67
C GLY A 157 32.32 12.15 31.41
N TYR A 158 31.87 12.03 30.17
CA TYR A 158 30.48 12.28 29.78
C TYR A 158 29.61 11.06 30.09
N PRO A 159 28.54 11.19 30.89
CA PRO A 159 27.53 10.15 31.05
C PRO A 159 26.49 10.25 29.93
N SER A 160 26.13 9.10 29.36
CA SER A 160 24.94 8.93 28.52
C SER A 160 23.68 8.92 29.39
N PRO A 161 22.54 9.44 28.88
CA PRO A 161 21.27 8.81 29.24
C PRO A 161 20.39 8.50 28.02
N GLN A 162 20.05 7.21 27.89
CA GLN A 162 18.87 6.73 27.18
C GLN A 162 17.61 7.29 27.85
N SER A 163 16.76 8.01 27.11
CA SER A 163 15.39 8.32 27.56
C SER A 163 14.39 7.41 26.84
N ARG A 164 13.87 6.43 27.59
CA ARG A 164 12.82 5.50 27.16
C ARG A 164 11.47 6.22 27.33
N VAL A 165 10.74 6.42 26.24
CA VAL A 165 9.41 7.06 26.24
C VAL A 165 8.38 6.15 26.93
N PRO A 166 7.57 6.65 27.89
CA PRO A 166 6.50 5.86 28.52
C PRO A 166 5.28 5.62 27.60
N SER A 167 4.64 4.46 27.78
CA SER A 167 3.47 3.98 27.03
C SER A 167 2.19 4.79 27.31
N ILE A 168 1.38 5.04 26.28
CA ILE A 168 0.17 5.89 26.25
C ILE A 168 -0.99 5.37 27.12
N GLN A 169 -0.83 4.22 27.79
CA GLN A 169 -1.90 3.55 28.51
C GLN A 169 -2.35 4.22 29.82
N SER A 170 -1.75 5.33 30.25
CA SER A 170 -2.14 6.05 31.48
C SER A 170 -3.09 7.23 31.29
N MET A 171 -3.62 7.45 30.08
CA MET A 171 -4.44 8.64 29.76
C MET A 171 -5.93 8.37 29.54
N ILE A 172 -6.46 7.19 29.89
CA ILE A 172 -7.88 6.85 29.66
C ILE A 172 -8.51 6.26 30.93
N HIS A 173 -8.91 7.18 31.82
CA HIS A 173 -10.06 7.16 32.76
C HIS A 173 -9.99 6.41 34.11
N PRO A 174 -10.72 6.93 35.14
CA PRO A 174 -10.45 6.76 36.57
C PRO A 174 -10.96 5.46 37.21
#